data_AF-A0A0C3S658-F1
#
_entry.id   AF-A0A0C3S658-F1
#
_cell.length_a   1.000
_cell.length_b   1.000
_cell.length_c   1.000
_cell.angle_alpha   90.00
_cell.angle_beta   90.00
_cell.angle_gamma   90.00
#
_symmetry.space_group_name_H-M   'P 1'
#
loop_
_entity.id
_entity.type
_entity.pdbx_description
1 polymer ?
#
loop_
_entity_poly.entity_id
_entity_poly.type
_entity_poly.pdbx_seq_one_letter_code
_entity_poly.pdbx_strand_id
1 'polypeptide(L)'
;LLSDGSYPTVSSHTGEWALNSSSHAIDWLVGRVDPQERSGTLEFTVGGDDVGAFFPVRVAFVAQGSIAGVSLASVARVDDGGEVVFSEDASVVVDNYTVV
;
A
#
# COMPACT_ATOMS: atom_id res chain seq x y z
N LEU A 1 -9.25 27.12 18.89
CA LEU A 1 -9.45 26.87 17.45
C LEU A 1 -8.06 26.87 16.84
N LEU A 2 -7.61 25.76 16.24
CA LEU A 2 -6.30 25.71 15.58
C LEU A 2 -6.37 26.62 14.35
N SER A 3 -5.35 27.45 14.15
CA SER A 3 -5.31 28.51 13.14
C SER A 3 -5.34 27.97 11.72
N ASP A 4 -5.93 28.75 10.83
CA ASP A 4 -5.92 28.57 9.37
C ASP A 4 -4.51 28.20 8.90
N GLY A 5 -4.36 27.04 8.24
CA GLY A 5 -3.07 26.50 7.79
C GLY A 5 -2.55 25.26 8.54
N SER A 6 -3.18 24.84 9.65
CA SER A 6 -2.78 23.62 10.38
C SER A 6 -3.22 22.31 9.71
N TYR A 7 -4.06 22.38 8.68
CA TYR A 7 -4.54 21.21 7.92
C TYR A 7 -4.10 21.32 6.46
N PRO A 8 -3.68 20.20 5.85
CA PRO A 8 -3.22 20.23 4.47
C PRO A 8 -4.39 20.48 3.51
N THR A 9 -4.12 21.29 2.49
CA THR A 9 -5.00 21.52 1.34
C THR A 9 -4.47 20.72 0.17
N VAL A 10 -5.22 19.74 -0.30
CA VAL A 10 -4.85 18.91 -1.46
C VAL A 10 -5.23 19.64 -2.75
N SER A 11 -4.26 19.84 -3.65
CA SER A 11 -4.44 20.52 -4.93
C SER A 11 -4.66 19.54 -6.09
N SER A 12 -4.08 18.35 -6.02
CA SER A 12 -4.20 17.31 -7.03
C SER A 12 -3.97 15.95 -6.39
N HIS A 13 -4.71 14.92 -6.82
CA HIS A 13 -4.53 13.57 -6.30
C HIS A 13 -4.95 12.50 -7.31
N THR A 14 -4.28 11.35 -7.23
CA THR A 14 -4.71 10.09 -7.86
C THR A 14 -5.45 9.25 -6.83
N GLY A 15 -6.61 8.71 -7.16
CA GLY A 15 -7.43 7.95 -6.19
C GLY A 15 -8.07 8.85 -5.16
N GLU A 16 -8.26 8.35 -3.94
CA GLU A 16 -8.98 9.04 -2.87
C GLU A 16 -8.02 9.43 -1.73
N TRP A 17 -8.40 10.43 -0.95
CA TRP A 17 -7.65 10.81 0.25
C TRP A 17 -8.58 11.27 1.37
N ALA A 18 -8.12 11.15 2.60
CA ALA A 18 -8.84 11.63 3.78
C ALA A 18 -7.89 12.17 4.85
N LEU A 19 -8.37 13.12 5.66
CA LEU A 19 -7.68 13.52 6.88
C LEU A 19 -8.03 12.56 8.01
N ASN A 20 -7.01 11.95 8.58
CA ASN A 20 -7.15 11.14 9.77
C ASN A 20 -6.81 11.95 11.01
N SER A 21 -7.84 12.43 11.69
CA SER A 21 -7.68 13.26 12.88
C SER A 21 -7.12 12.50 14.08
N SER A 22 -7.20 11.17 14.10
CA SER A 22 -6.67 10.34 15.19
C SER A 22 -5.15 10.18 15.11
N SER A 23 -4.61 10.09 13.90
CA SER A 23 -3.18 9.94 13.63
C SER A 23 -2.50 11.22 13.16
N HIS A 24 -3.25 12.30 12.96
CA HIS A 24 -2.79 13.55 12.36
C HIS A 24 -2.10 13.34 11.00
N ALA A 25 -2.65 12.45 10.17
CA ALA A 25 -2.09 12.07 8.87
C ALA A 25 -3.05 12.31 7.70
N ILE A 26 -2.50 12.35 6.48
CA ILE A 26 -3.27 12.19 5.24
C ILE A 26 -3.25 10.71 4.87
N ASP A 27 -4.42 10.08 4.88
CA ASP A 27 -4.58 8.73 4.37
C ASP A 27 -4.81 8.82 2.85
N TRP A 28 -3.86 8.31 2.06
CA TRP A 28 -3.92 8.32 0.60
C TRP A 28 -4.18 6.91 0.06
N LEU A 29 -5.30 6.74 -0.65
CA LEU A 29 -5.74 5.47 -1.21
C LEU A 29 -5.70 5.52 -2.73
N VAL A 30 -4.67 4.90 -3.30
CA VAL A 30 -4.60 4.59 -4.73
C VAL A 30 -5.27 3.24 -4.93
N GLY A 31 -6.28 3.16 -5.82
CA GLY A 31 -7.10 1.97 -6.02
C GLY A 31 -6.32 0.74 -6.47
N ARG A 32 -6.30 0.46 -7.78
CA ARG A 32 -5.51 -0.64 -8.34
C ARG A 32 -4.21 -0.07 -8.90
N VAL A 33 -3.09 -0.72 -8.57
CA VAL A 33 -1.79 -0.41 -9.16
C VAL A 33 -1.35 -1.63 -9.96
N ASP A 34 -1.16 -1.45 -11.26
CA ASP A 34 -0.77 -2.52 -12.18
C ASP A 34 0.13 -1.96 -13.30
N PRO A 35 0.63 -2.78 -14.25
CA PRO A 35 1.52 -2.29 -15.30
C PRO A 35 0.95 -1.17 -16.18
N GLN A 36 -0.37 -1.06 -16.29
CA GLN A 36 -1.05 -0.01 -17.04
C GLN A 36 -1.19 1.26 -16.18
N GLU A 37 -1.53 1.11 -14.90
CA GLU A 37 -1.73 2.19 -13.93
C GLU A 37 -0.64 2.18 -12.84
N ARG A 38 0.60 2.38 -13.28
CA ARG A 38 1.82 2.21 -12.45
C ARG A 38 2.29 3.48 -11.71
N SER A 39 1.56 4.58 -11.81
CA SER A 39 1.95 5.87 -11.23
C SER A 39 0.74 6.64 -10.74
N GLY A 40 0.91 7.32 -9.61
CA GLY A 40 -0.03 8.27 -9.07
C GLY A 40 0.70 9.38 -8.32
N THR A 41 0.01 10.49 -8.10
CA THR A 41 0.52 11.64 -7.37
C THR A 41 -0.46 12.10 -6.30
N LEU A 42 0.08 12.69 -5.23
CA LEU A 42 -0.67 13.45 -4.22
C LEU A 42 0.08 14.75 -4.01
N GLU A 43 -0.57 15.86 -4.36
CA GLU A 43 -0.04 17.21 -4.21
C GLU A 43 -0.86 17.95 -3.16
N PHE A 44 -0.18 18.49 -2.14
CA PHE A 44 -0.83 19.24 -1.08
C PHE A 44 0.05 20.39 -0.60
N THR A 45 -0.59 21.40 0.00
CA THR A 45 0.05 22.51 0.70
C THR A 45 -0.38 22.48 2.15
N VAL A 46 0.53 22.72 3.09
CA VAL A 46 0.22 22.82 4.52
C VAL A 46 1.12 23.86 5.16
N GLY A 47 0.60 24.54 6.19
CA GLY A 47 1.38 25.49 6.96
C GLY A 47 2.37 24.77 7.88
N GLY A 48 3.59 25.31 7.96
CA GLY A 48 4.67 24.75 8.77
C GLY A 48 6.02 24.95 8.06
N ASP A 49 7.10 24.85 8.82
CA ASP A 49 8.48 24.95 8.36
C ASP A 49 9.30 23.67 8.62
N ASP A 50 8.73 22.70 9.35
CA ASP A 50 9.34 21.39 9.60
C ASP A 50 8.91 20.36 8.55
N VAL A 51 9.79 20.12 7.57
CA VAL A 51 9.61 19.07 6.54
C VAL A 51 9.70 17.67 7.15
N GLY A 52 10.39 17.50 8.29
CA GLY A 52 10.53 16.21 8.97
C GLY A 52 9.21 15.66 9.51
N ALA A 53 8.23 16.54 9.75
CA ALA A 53 6.91 16.17 10.25
C ALA A 53 6.11 15.27 9.30
N PHE A 54 6.47 15.19 8.01
CA PHE A 54 5.81 14.32 7.02
C PHE A 54 6.38 12.91 6.95
N PHE A 55 7.41 12.62 7.76
CA PHE A 55 8.09 11.33 7.75
C PHE A 55 7.92 10.59 9.09
N PRO A 56 7.83 9.25 9.08
CA PRO A 56 7.89 8.40 7.90
C PRO A 56 6.57 8.35 7.12
N VAL A 57 6.65 8.25 5.79
CA VAL A 57 5.50 7.87 4.96
C VAL A 57 5.34 6.36 5.05
N ARG A 58 4.16 5.88 5.44
CA ARG A 58 3.85 4.45 5.57
C ARG A 58 3.10 3.97 4.32
N VAL A 59 3.52 2.85 3.76
CA VAL A 59 2.90 2.23 2.59
C VAL A 59 2.33 0.88 2.99
N ALA A 60 1.08 0.61 2.61
CA ALA A 60 0.44 -0.68 2.80
C ALA A 60 -0.32 -1.09 1.54
N PHE A 61 -0.21 -2.36 1.15
CA PHE A 61 -0.95 -2.94 0.03
C PHE A 61 -1.11 -4.45 0.24
N VAL A 62 -2.02 -5.04 -0.52
CA VAL A 62 -2.13 -6.49 -0.70
C VAL A 62 -2.00 -6.79 -2.18
N ALA A 63 -1.26 -7.83 -2.54
CA ALA A 63 -1.18 -8.33 -3.91
C ALA A 63 -1.33 -9.85 -3.94
N GLN A 64 -1.76 -10.39 -5.09
CA GLN A 64 -1.85 -11.83 -5.31
C GLN A 64 -0.52 -12.37 -5.84
N GLY A 65 -0.15 -13.57 -5.40
CA GLY A 65 1.03 -14.29 -5.85
C GLY A 65 2.21 -14.18 -4.87
N SER A 66 3.42 -14.15 -5.44
CA SER A 66 4.67 -14.19 -4.69
C SER A 66 5.69 -13.22 -5.27
N ILE A 67 6.31 -12.40 -4.43
CA ILE A 67 7.43 -11.52 -4.84
C ILE A 67 8.61 -12.34 -5.36
N ALA A 68 8.88 -13.50 -4.75
CA ALA A 68 10.02 -14.35 -5.11
C ALA A 68 9.76 -15.20 -6.37
N GLY A 69 8.55 -15.12 -6.96
CA GLY A 69 8.16 -15.97 -8.10
C GLY A 69 8.01 -17.44 -7.73
N VAL A 70 7.71 -17.74 -6.45
CA VAL A 70 7.47 -19.10 -5.96
C VAL A 70 5.97 -19.41 -6.05
N SER A 71 5.62 -20.57 -6.58
CA SER A 71 4.26 -21.08 -6.65
C SER A 71 4.25 -22.60 -6.50
N LEU A 72 3.11 -23.17 -6.11
CA LEU A 72 2.95 -24.62 -6.02
C LEU A 72 2.98 -25.26 -7.43
N ALA A 73 3.93 -26.16 -7.67
CA ALA A 73 4.06 -26.81 -8.99
C ALA A 73 3.16 -28.05 -9.12
N SER A 74 3.19 -28.95 -8.13
CA SER A 74 2.36 -30.15 -8.08
C SER A 74 2.28 -30.71 -6.66
N VAL A 75 1.28 -31.55 -6.41
CA VAL A 75 1.13 -32.32 -5.16
C VAL A 75 1.01 -33.79 -5.54
N ALA A 76 1.82 -34.64 -4.89
CA ALA A 76 1.80 -36.09 -5.10
C ALA A 76 1.70 -36.82 -3.77
N ARG A 77 1.02 -37.97 -3.76
CA ARG A 77 0.99 -38.86 -2.60
C ARG A 77 2.35 -39.52 -2.39
N VAL A 78 2.72 -39.73 -1.13
CA VAL A 78 4.04 -40.25 -0.76
C VAL A 78 4.17 -41.76 -1.01
N ASP A 79 3.06 -42.49 -0.96
CA ASP A 79 3.00 -43.94 -1.05
C ASP A 79 3.10 -44.47 -2.50
N ASP A 80 2.40 -43.84 -3.44
CA ASP A 80 2.32 -44.29 -4.83
C ASP A 80 2.72 -43.24 -5.87
N GLY A 81 3.04 -42.01 -5.45
CA GLY A 81 3.36 -40.90 -6.36
C GLY A 81 2.16 -40.37 -7.15
N GLY A 82 0.94 -40.78 -6.82
CA GLY A 82 -0.28 -40.34 -7.50
C GLY A 82 -0.51 -38.85 -7.36
N GLU A 83 -0.80 -38.18 -8.48
CA GLU A 83 -1.08 -36.73 -8.51
C GLU A 83 -2.39 -36.40 -7.77
N VAL A 84 -2.38 -35.28 -7.05
CA VAL A 84 -3.51 -34.82 -6.23
C VAL A 84 -3.95 -33.44 -6.71
N VAL A 85 -5.26 -33.27 -6.88
CA VAL A 85 -5.86 -31.96 -7.17
C VAL A 85 -5.65 -31.03 -5.98
N PHE A 86 -5.17 -29.83 -6.25
CA PHE A 86 -4.93 -28.80 -5.24
C PHE A 86 -5.43 -27.43 -5.71
N SER A 87 -5.49 -26.50 -4.77
CA SER A 87 -5.67 -25.07 -5.03
C SER A 87 -4.64 -24.29 -4.21
N GLU A 88 -4.16 -23.17 -4.74
CA GLU A 88 -3.24 -22.27 -4.06
C GLU A 88 -3.90 -20.91 -3.86
N ASP A 89 -3.76 -20.35 -2.65
CA ASP A 89 -4.05 -18.95 -2.34
C ASP A 89 -2.75 -18.30 -1.85
N ALA A 90 -2.07 -17.62 -2.76
CA ALA A 90 -0.82 -16.92 -2.50
C ALA A 90 -1.07 -15.42 -2.44
N SER A 91 -0.61 -14.77 -1.38
CA SER A 91 -0.73 -13.33 -1.20
C SER A 91 0.56 -12.71 -0.68
N VAL A 92 0.74 -11.45 -1.02
CA VAL A 92 1.80 -10.56 -0.55
C VAL A 92 1.14 -9.51 0.33
N VAL A 93 1.60 -9.43 1.58
CA VAL A 93 1.16 -8.45 2.56
C VAL A 93 2.36 -7.68 3.08
N VAL A 94 2.18 -6.39 3.33
CA VAL A 94 3.24 -5.52 3.86
C VAL A 94 3.30 -5.66 5.38
N ASP A 95 4.50 -5.94 5.90
CA ASP A 95 4.78 -5.83 7.35
C ASP A 95 5.18 -4.39 7.71
N ASN A 96 6.37 -3.95 7.25
CA ASN A 96 6.81 -2.56 7.44
C ASN A 96 7.47 -2.01 6.17
N TYR A 97 6.76 -1.11 5.47
CA TYR A 97 7.30 -0.33 4.36
C TYR A 97 7.16 1.16 4.68
N THR A 98 8.30 1.81 4.94
CA THR A 98 8.39 3.23 5.26
C THR A 98 9.39 3.96 4.37
N VAL A 99 9.07 5.20 4.01
CA VAL A 99 10.03 6.17 3.46
C VAL A 99 10.43 7.13 4.58
N VAL A 100 11.72 7.39 4.74
CA VAL A 100 12.32 8.24 5.79
C VAL A 100 13.13 9.39 5.21
#